data_AF-A0A953SM24-F1
#
_entry.id   AF-A0A953SM24-F1
#
_cell.length_a   1.000
_cell.length_b   1.000
_cell.length_c   1.000
_cell.angle_alpha   90.00
_cell.angle_beta   90.00
_cell.angle_gamma   90.00
#
_symmetry.space_group_name_H-M   'P 1'
#
loop_
_entity.id
_entity.type
_entity.pdbx_description
1 polymer ?
#
loop_
_entity_poly.entity_id
_entity_poly.type
_entity_poly.pdbx_seq_one_letter_code
_entity_poly.pdbx_strand_id
1 'polypeptide(L)' 'IQQIRRYLGQLAEQAGAADPESLSSQLVLLFVGAMVSAQTNGDAASAGVARSAAERLIEAACGQA' A
#
# COMPACT_ATOMS: atom_id res chain seq x y z
N ILE A 1 12.90 1.74 -3.52
CA ILE A 1 11.51 1.77 -4.06
C ILE A 1 11.23 0.64 -5.06
N GLN A 2 12.10 0.37 -6.04
CA GLN A 2 11.83 -0.72 -7.00
C GLN A 2 11.84 -2.14 -6.41
N GLN A 3 12.65 -2.39 -5.37
CA GLN A 3 12.64 -3.68 -4.67
C GLN A 3 11.36 -3.88 -3.84
N ILE A 4 10.91 -2.84 -3.13
CA ILE A 4 9.68 -2.93 -2.32
C ILE A 4 8.44 -3.08 -3.21
N ARG A 5 8.40 -2.41 -4.37
CA ARG A 5 7.31 -2.62 -5.36
C ARG A 5 7.25 -4.08 -5.81
N ARG A 6 8.39 -4.65 -6.21
CA ARG A 6 8.46 -6.07 -6.63
C ARG A 6 8.02 -7.02 -5.52
N TYR A 7 8.48 -6.80 -4.29
CA TYR A 7 8.08 -7.61 -3.14
C TYR A 7 6.57 -7.53 -2.89
N LEU A 8 6.00 -6.32 -2.92
CA LEU A 8 4.56 -6.11 -2.76
C LEU A 8 3.76 -6.73 -3.90
N GLY A 9 4.27 -6.70 -5.13
CA GLY A 9 3.66 -7.37 -6.28
C GLY A 9 3.60 -8.88 -6.11
N GLN A 10 4.69 -9.49 -5.64
CA GLN A 10 4.71 -10.93 -5.34
C GLN A 10 3.74 -11.31 -4.21
N LEU A 11 3.60 -10.47 -3.18
CA LEU A 11 2.63 -10.69 -2.11
C LEU A 11 1.19 -10.54 -2.63
N ALA A 12 0.93 -9.53 -3.45
CA ALA A 12 -0.38 -9.31 -4.06
C ALA A 12 -0.79 -10.47 -4.96
N GLU A 13 0.15 -11.02 -5.74
CA GLU A 13 -0.08 -12.23 -6.55
C GLU A 13 -0.41 -13.43 -5.67
N GLN A 14 0.36 -13.68 -4.61
CA GLN A 14 0.10 -14.76 -3.65
C GLN A 14 -1.25 -14.60 -2.92
N ALA A 15 -1.69 -13.37 -2.71
CA ALA A 15 -2.97 -13.04 -2.09
C ALA A 15 -4.16 -13.12 -3.05
N GLY A 16 -3.94 -13.41 -4.34
CA GLY A 16 -5.00 -13.51 -5.34
C GLY A 16 -5.50 -12.16 -5.86
N ALA A 17 -4.70 -11.10 -5.76
CA ALA A 17 -5.06 -9.79 -6.30
C ALA A 17 -5.35 -9.87 -7.81
N ALA A 18 -6.47 -9.28 -8.24
CA ALA A 18 -6.84 -9.25 -9.66
C ALA A 18 -5.81 -8.52 -10.54
N ASP A 19 -5.13 -7.52 -9.97
CA ASP A 19 -4.02 -6.78 -10.61
C ASP A 19 -2.88 -6.50 -9.58
N PRO A 20 -1.92 -7.43 -9.43
CA PRO A 20 -0.83 -7.30 -8.47
C PRO A 20 0.11 -6.10 -8.73
N GLU A 21 0.31 -5.73 -10.00
CA GLU A 21 1.17 -4.60 -10.39
C GLU A 21 0.53 -3.25 -10.04
N SER A 22 -0.78 -3.14 -10.26
CA SER A 22 -1.54 -1.96 -9.84
C SER A 22 -1.59 -1.83 -8.32
N LEU A 23 -1.91 -2.90 -7.60
CA LEU A 23 -1.94 -2.88 -6.13
C LEU A 23 -0.58 -2.49 -5.54
N SER A 24 0.52 -3.10 -6.01
CA SER A 24 1.86 -2.78 -5.52
C SER A 24 2.27 -1.33 -5.79
N SER A 25 1.90 -0.77 -6.95
CA SER A 25 2.14 0.64 -7.28
C SER A 25 1.39 1.57 -6.33
N GLN A 26 0.12 1.28 -6.04
CA GLN A 26 -0.71 2.07 -5.13
C GLN A 26 -0.17 2.03 -3.69
N LEU A 27 0.23 0.85 -3.21
CA LEU A 27 0.81 0.68 -1.87
C LEU A 27 2.16 1.41 -1.71
N VAL A 28 3.00 1.40 -2.74
CA VAL A 28 4.26 2.15 -2.73
C VAL A 28 4.02 3.66 -2.70
N LEU A 29 3.09 4.16 -3.52
CA LEU A 29 2.74 5.57 -3.52
C LEU A 29 2.18 6.01 -2.16
N LEU A 30 1.30 5.19 -1.58
CA LEU A 30 0.72 5.42 -0.26
C LEU A 30 1.78 5.45 0.84
N PHE A 31 2.74 4.52 0.81
CA PHE A 31 3.85 4.48 1.75
C PHE A 31 4.72 5.74 1.68
N VAL A 32 5.09 6.17 0.47
CA VAL A 32 5.87 7.40 0.27
C VAL A 32 5.07 8.63 0.70
N GLY A 33 3.79 8.71 0.32
CA GLY A 33 2.89 9.78 0.71
C GLY A 33 2.77 9.90 2.23
N ALA A 34 2.61 8.78 2.93
CA ALA A 34 2.55 8.73 4.38
C ALA A 34 3.82 9.26 5.05
N MET A 35 5.01 8.89 4.55
CA MET A 35 6.28 9.40 5.05
C MET A 35 6.42 10.91 4.83
N VAL A 36 6.02 11.42 3.66
CA VAL A 36 6.06 12.86 3.37
C VAL A 36 5.07 13.61 4.28
N SER A 37 3.84 13.13 4.41
CA SER A 37 2.82 13.74 5.29
C SER A 37 3.25 13.75 6.76
N ALA A 38 3.83 12.66 7.26
CA ALA A 38 4.35 12.60 8.63
C ALA A 38 5.46 13.64 8.87
N GLN A 39 6.36 13.82 7.90
CA GLN A 39 7.41 14.85 7.98
C GLN A 39 6.84 16.27 7.93
N THR A 40 5.85 16.52 7.07
CA THR A 40 5.23 17.84 6.92
C THR A 40 4.38 18.22 8.13
N ASN A 41 3.63 17.29 8.69
CA ASN A 41 2.71 17.55 9.79
C ASN A 41 3.36 17.38 11.17
N GLY A 42 4.54 16.76 11.23
CA GLY A 42 5.24 16.48 12.49
C GLY A 42 4.52 15.43 13.37
N ASP A 43 3.68 14.58 12.78
CA ASP A 43 2.88 13.59 13.49
C ASP A 43 3.04 12.17 12.93
N ALA A 44 2.81 11.18 13.81
CA ALA A 44 2.73 9.77 13.43
C ALA A 44 1.30 9.34 13.01
N ALA A 45 0.31 10.23 13.09
CA ALA A 45 -1.08 9.92 12.74
C ALA A 45 -1.21 9.57 11.25
N SER A 46 -0.39 10.18 10.41
CA SER A 46 -0.27 9.87 8.97
C SER A 46 -0.01 8.39 8.68
N ALA A 47 0.72 7.68 9.56
CA ALA A 47 0.97 6.25 9.41
C ALA A 47 -0.30 5.40 9.67
N GLY A 48 -1.12 5.80 10.65
CA GLY A 48 -2.39 5.13 10.93
C GLY A 48 -3.40 5.28 9.80
N VAL A 49 -3.49 6.48 9.23
CA VAL A 49 -4.34 6.76 8.05
C VAL A 49 -3.88 5.94 6.84
N ALA A 50 -2.58 5.92 6.57
CA ALA A 50 -2.01 5.14 5.48
C ALA A 50 -2.26 3.64 5.64
N ARG A 51 -2.18 3.10 6.87
CA ARG A 51 -2.52 1.72 7.15
C ARG A 51 -3.98 1.41 6.80
N SER A 52 -4.92 2.22 7.29
CA SER A 52 -6.35 1.99 7.01
C SER A 52 -6.68 2.09 5.52
N ALA A 53 -6.04 3.02 4.80
CA ALA A 53 -6.15 3.09 3.35
C ALA A 53 -5.57 1.85 2.66
N ALA A 54 -4.40 1.36 3.09
CA ALA A 54 -3.79 0.15 2.54
C ALA A 54 -4.67 -1.09 2.73
N GLU A 55 -5.28 -1.26 3.91
CA GLU A 55 -6.21 -2.35 4.20
C GLU A 55 -7.37 -2.37 3.19
N ARG A 56 -7.97 -1.20 2.91
CA ARG A 56 -9.05 -1.06 1.92
C ARG A 56 -8.61 -1.35 0.48
N LEU A 57 -7.39 -0.95 0.11
CA LEU A 57 -6.84 -1.25 -1.22
C LEU A 57 -6.60 -2.75 -1.40
N ILE A 58 -6.11 -3.43 -0.36
CA ILE A 58 -5.88 -4.87 -0.35
C ILE A 58 -7.21 -5.62 -0.45
N GLU A 59 -8.20 -5.26 0.37
CA GLU A 59 -9.55 -5.85 0.30
C GLU A 59 -10.17 -5.71 -1.10
N ALA A 60 -10.08 -4.52 -1.69
CA ALA A 60 -10.65 -4.26 -3.01
C ALA A 60 -9.95 -5.05 -4.12
N ALA A 61 -8.64 -5.25 -4.01
CA ALA A 61 -7.83 -5.90 -5.04
C ALA A 61 -7.87 -7.43 -4.96
N CYS A 62 -7.86 -7.99 -3.74
CA CYS A 62 -7.86 -9.44 -3.52
C CYS A 62 -9.26 -10.05 -3.42
N GLY A 63 -10.29 -9.21 -3.19
CA GLY A 63 -11.65 -9.67 -2.94
C GLY A 63 -11.77 -10.36 -1.57
N GLN A 64 -12.87 -10.13 -0.87
CA GLN A 64 -13.30 -11.08 0.15
C GLN A 64 -13.76 -12.35 -0.59
N ALA A 65 -13.04 -13.45 -0.39
CA ALA A 65 -13.61 -14.78 -0.62
C ALA A 65 -14.82 -15.00 0.29
#